data_AF-A0A519ZNA7-F1
#
_entry.id   AF-A0A519ZNA7-F1
#
_cell.length_a   1.000
_cell.length_b   1.000
_cell.length_c   1.000
_cell.angle_alpha   90.00
_cell.angle_beta   90.00
_cell.angle_gamma   90.00
#
_symmetry.space_group_name_H-M   'P 1'
#
loop_
_entity.id
_entity.type
_entity.pdbx_description
1 polymer ?
#
loop_
_entity_poly.entity_id
_entity_poly.type
_entity_poly.pdbx_seq_one_letter_code
_entity_poly.pdbx_strand_id
1 'polypeptide(L)'
;MQAASVALALAAAVVLARRWPLMRQPAVVTALLVVAALAWWLPTLGAIVLVLALTTTGHRWRLAGAAALAAAWVVGSFYYLLQWPLSVKALWLLGSGAVLAALAWWMHLTGPDGQGPRSAITPPARAARPAPQAARGRAGALVLATLLATLALVNGGIWQKERLIGQGQPVFVELAPVDPRSLMQGDYMRLGFRLPDGVSKLDPSLATRPQVVLRRGADGVSQAVRVRTPGQALSADEVSVQLAPAAGQWVLVTDAWYFREGEAERWAAARYGEFRVMPDGQALLVGLTDGQRRPIR
;
A
#
# COMPACT_ATOMS: atom_id res chain seq x y z
N MET A 1 -9.20 -23.02 -20.37
CA MET A 1 -9.30 -23.14 -18.88
C MET A 1 -10.11 -22.00 -18.25
N GLN A 2 -9.93 -20.74 -18.66
CA GLN A 2 -10.64 -19.59 -18.08
C GLN A 2 -12.17 -19.69 -18.17
N ALA A 3 -12.71 -19.99 -19.36
CA ALA A 3 -14.15 -20.17 -19.55
C ALA A 3 -14.75 -21.29 -18.68
N ALA A 4 -13.98 -22.36 -18.43
CA ALA A 4 -14.41 -23.44 -17.54
C ALA A 4 -14.50 -22.98 -16.08
N SER A 5 -13.55 -22.16 -15.60
CA SER A 5 -13.59 -21.56 -14.26
C SER A 5 -14.83 -20.67 -14.08
N VAL A 6 -15.13 -19.81 -15.05
CA VAL A 6 -16.35 -18.97 -15.01
C VAL A 6 -17.61 -19.83 -15.00
N ALA A 7 -17.69 -20.85 -15.86
CA ALA A 7 -18.84 -21.75 -15.91
C ALA A 7 -19.07 -22.47 -14.56
N LEU A 8 -17.99 -22.90 -13.89
CA LEU A 8 -18.07 -23.53 -12.57
C LEU A 8 -18.51 -22.55 -11.47
N ALA A 9 -18.03 -21.30 -11.51
CA ALA A 9 -18.47 -20.26 -10.60
C ALA A 9 -19.97 -19.93 -10.77
N LEU A 10 -20.45 -19.85 -12.01
CA LEU A 10 -21.86 -19.67 -12.31
C LEU A 10 -22.71 -20.86 -11.86
N ALA A 11 -22.22 -22.09 -12.07
CA ALA A 11 -22.88 -23.29 -11.55
C ALA A 11 -22.99 -23.26 -10.01
N ALA A 12 -21.95 -22.78 -9.32
CA ALA A 12 -21.97 -22.59 -7.87
C ALA A 12 -23.07 -21.60 -7.43
N ALA A 13 -23.21 -20.49 -8.15
CA ALA A 13 -24.26 -19.50 -7.90
C ALA A 13 -25.66 -20.10 -8.08
N VAL A 14 -25.87 -20.91 -9.13
CA VAL A 14 -27.14 -21.62 -9.37
C VAL A 14 -27.45 -22.62 -8.26
N VAL A 15 -26.47 -23.38 -7.79
CA VAL A 15 -26.64 -24.32 -6.66
C VAL A 15 -27.09 -23.59 -5.39
N LEU A 16 -26.41 -22.49 -5.05
CA LEU A 16 -26.77 -21.66 -3.89
C LEU A 16 -28.18 -21.05 -4.03
N ALA A 17 -28.52 -20.50 -5.20
CA ALA A 17 -29.83 -19.91 -5.48
C ALA A 17 -30.99 -20.92 -5.45
N ARG A 18 -30.73 -22.20 -5.79
CA ARG A 18 -31.73 -23.28 -5.68
C ARG A 18 -31.96 -23.69 -4.23
N ARG A 19 -30.93 -23.69 -3.40
CA ARG A 19 -30.99 -24.18 -2.01
C ARG A 19 -31.44 -23.12 -1.01
N TRP A 20 -31.08 -21.85 -1.22
CA TRP A 20 -31.40 -20.77 -0.27
C TRP A 20 -32.07 -19.58 -0.98
N PRO A 21 -33.30 -19.21 -0.61
CA PRO A 21 -34.02 -18.10 -1.25
C PRO A 21 -33.34 -16.73 -1.01
N LEU A 22 -32.61 -16.58 0.10
CA LEU A 22 -31.78 -15.40 0.38
C LEU A 22 -30.70 -15.15 -0.68
N MET A 23 -30.21 -16.20 -1.35
CA MET A 23 -29.18 -16.08 -2.39
C MET A 23 -29.72 -15.50 -3.70
N ARG A 24 -31.04 -15.37 -3.84
CA ARG A 24 -31.69 -14.75 -5.01
C ARG A 24 -31.81 -13.23 -4.88
N GLN A 25 -31.44 -12.67 -3.74
CA GLN A 25 -31.42 -11.22 -3.56
C GLN A 25 -30.46 -10.58 -4.57
N PRO A 26 -30.82 -9.44 -5.18
CA PRO A 26 -30.01 -8.80 -6.22
C PRO A 26 -28.60 -8.49 -5.72
N ALA A 27 -28.47 -8.20 -4.43
CA ALA A 27 -27.19 -7.96 -3.79
C ALA A 27 -26.24 -9.17 -3.81
N VAL A 28 -26.78 -10.32 -3.40
CA VAL A 28 -26.02 -11.57 -3.36
C VAL A 28 -25.70 -12.06 -4.77
N VAL A 29 -26.64 -11.91 -5.71
CA VAL A 29 -26.42 -12.24 -7.12
C VAL A 29 -25.28 -11.41 -7.70
N THR A 30 -25.26 -10.10 -7.44
CA THR A 30 -24.18 -9.22 -7.92
C THR A 30 -22.83 -9.62 -7.32
N ALA A 31 -22.77 -9.94 -6.02
CA ALA A 31 -21.55 -10.41 -5.40
C ALA A 31 -21.05 -11.74 -6.03
N LEU A 32 -21.95 -12.67 -6.34
CA LEU A 32 -21.62 -13.91 -7.03
C LEU A 32 -21.15 -13.68 -8.48
N LEU A 33 -21.72 -12.69 -9.18
CA LEU A 33 -21.26 -12.28 -10.51
C LEU A 33 -19.87 -11.66 -10.48
N VAL A 34 -19.54 -10.86 -9.46
CA VAL A 34 -18.17 -10.35 -9.25
C VAL A 34 -17.20 -11.51 -9.06
N VAL A 35 -17.55 -12.52 -8.26
CA VAL A 35 -16.73 -13.73 -8.09
C VAL A 35 -16.58 -14.51 -9.41
N ALA A 36 -17.64 -14.63 -10.20
CA ALA A 36 -17.58 -15.26 -11.51
C ALA A 36 -16.69 -14.48 -12.51
N ALA A 37 -16.72 -13.15 -12.46
CA ALA A 37 -15.83 -12.30 -13.25
C ALA A 37 -14.36 -12.49 -12.82
N LEU A 38 -14.08 -12.58 -11.52
CA LEU A 38 -12.73 -12.87 -11.01
C LEU A 38 -12.24 -14.27 -11.42
N ALA A 39 -13.16 -15.25 -11.56
CA ALA A 39 -12.83 -16.61 -11.98
C ALA A 39 -12.28 -16.69 -13.42
N TRP A 40 -12.52 -15.67 -14.25
CA TRP A 40 -11.88 -15.56 -15.57
C TRP A 40 -10.36 -15.49 -15.47
N TRP A 41 -9.85 -14.74 -14.47
CA TRP A 41 -8.42 -14.53 -14.26
C TRP A 41 -7.78 -15.60 -13.37
N LEU A 42 -8.60 -16.35 -12.63
CA LEU A 42 -8.17 -17.35 -11.66
C LEU A 42 -8.74 -18.71 -12.07
N PRO A 43 -8.00 -19.52 -12.87
CA PRO A 43 -8.51 -20.76 -13.47
C PRO A 43 -9.02 -21.82 -12.47
N THR A 44 -8.51 -21.79 -11.24
CA THR A 44 -8.88 -22.73 -10.16
C THR A 44 -10.01 -22.20 -9.28
N LEU A 45 -10.31 -20.90 -9.33
CA LEU A 45 -11.29 -20.27 -8.44
C LEU A 45 -12.69 -20.84 -8.64
N GLY A 46 -13.13 -21.04 -9.87
CA GLY A 46 -14.46 -21.56 -10.18
C GLY A 46 -14.74 -22.93 -9.59
N ALA A 47 -13.78 -23.85 -9.70
CA ALA A 47 -13.89 -25.19 -9.12
C ALA A 47 -13.98 -25.13 -7.59
N ILE A 48 -13.16 -24.29 -6.95
CA ILE A 48 -13.14 -24.15 -5.49
C ILE A 48 -14.44 -23.52 -4.97
N VAL A 49 -14.97 -22.50 -5.65
CA VAL A 49 -16.25 -21.88 -5.30
C VAL A 49 -17.42 -22.86 -5.47
N LEU A 50 -17.38 -23.73 -6.49
CA LEU A 50 -18.36 -24.80 -6.65
C LEU A 50 -18.27 -25.83 -5.52
N VAL A 51 -17.06 -26.27 -5.14
CA VAL A 51 -16.86 -27.17 -4.00
C VAL A 51 -17.35 -26.52 -2.71
N LEU A 52 -17.09 -25.23 -2.50
CA LEU A 52 -17.60 -24.45 -1.37
C LEU A 52 -19.13 -24.44 -1.35
N ALA A 53 -19.79 -24.17 -2.48
CA ALA A 53 -21.24 -24.19 -2.59
C ALA A 53 -21.84 -25.58 -2.29
N LEU A 54 -21.24 -26.65 -2.79
CA LEU A 54 -21.73 -28.02 -2.56
C LEU A 54 -21.51 -28.48 -1.11
N THR A 55 -20.38 -28.12 -0.51
CA THR A 55 -20.04 -28.54 0.87
C THR A 55 -20.82 -27.77 1.92
N THR A 56 -21.09 -26.48 1.70
CA THR A 56 -21.95 -25.66 2.57
C THR A 56 -23.41 -26.12 2.51
N THR A 57 -23.95 -26.35 1.32
CA THR A 57 -25.32 -26.87 1.16
C THR A 57 -25.47 -28.31 1.67
N GLY A 58 -24.39 -29.09 1.61
CA GLY A 58 -24.29 -30.43 2.19
C GLY A 58 -23.96 -30.49 3.69
N HIS A 59 -23.90 -29.35 4.40
CA HIS A 59 -23.60 -29.26 5.84
C HIS A 59 -22.24 -29.88 6.25
N ARG A 60 -21.28 -29.98 5.32
CA ARG A 60 -19.92 -30.51 5.56
C ARG A 60 -18.96 -29.40 5.97
N TRP A 61 -19.18 -28.81 7.14
CA TRP A 61 -18.51 -27.58 7.59
C TRP A 61 -16.98 -27.61 7.58
N ARG A 62 -16.35 -28.76 7.86
CA ARG A 62 -14.88 -28.89 7.79
C ARG A 62 -14.36 -28.72 6.36
N LEU A 63 -15.03 -29.34 5.38
CA LEU A 63 -14.69 -29.21 3.96
C LEU A 63 -15.03 -27.82 3.42
N ALA A 64 -16.14 -27.24 3.88
CA ALA A 64 -16.50 -25.87 3.55
C ALA A 64 -15.44 -24.87 4.05
N GLY A 65 -14.96 -25.04 5.29
CA GLY A 65 -13.87 -24.23 5.84
C GLY A 65 -12.59 -24.35 5.01
N ALA A 66 -12.20 -25.56 4.62
CA ALA A 66 -11.04 -25.79 3.76
C ALA A 66 -11.21 -25.16 2.36
N ALA A 67 -12.40 -25.29 1.75
CA ALA A 67 -12.70 -24.67 0.47
C ALA A 67 -12.72 -23.14 0.53
N ALA A 68 -13.19 -22.56 1.64
CA ALA A 68 -13.17 -21.12 1.87
C ALA A 68 -11.73 -20.60 2.01
N LEU A 69 -10.87 -21.31 2.76
CA LEU A 69 -9.45 -20.99 2.87
C LEU A 69 -8.74 -21.10 1.51
N ALA A 70 -9.04 -22.14 0.74
CA ALA A 70 -8.50 -22.31 -0.61
C ALA A 70 -8.96 -21.18 -1.55
N ALA A 71 -10.22 -20.75 -1.46
CA ALA A 71 -10.74 -19.62 -2.23
C ALA A 71 -10.01 -18.32 -1.87
N ALA A 72 -9.85 -18.04 -0.57
CA ALA A 72 -9.11 -16.88 -0.09
C ALA A 72 -7.64 -16.89 -0.56
N TRP A 73 -6.98 -18.05 -0.51
CA TRP A 73 -5.61 -18.22 -1.03
C TRP A 73 -5.52 -17.95 -2.53
N VAL A 74 -6.44 -18.48 -3.33
CA VAL A 74 -6.46 -18.29 -4.79
C VAL A 74 -6.78 -16.84 -5.16
N VAL A 75 -7.66 -16.17 -4.42
CA VAL A 75 -7.86 -14.72 -4.60
C VAL A 75 -6.61 -13.94 -4.21
N GLY A 76 -5.94 -14.30 -3.10
CA GLY A 76 -4.68 -13.68 -2.68
C GLY A 76 -3.54 -13.90 -3.66
N SER A 77 -3.50 -15.04 -4.35
CA SER A 77 -2.48 -15.33 -5.36
C SER A 77 -2.56 -14.43 -6.59
N PHE A 78 -3.71 -13.76 -6.82
CA PHE A 78 -3.87 -12.74 -7.87
C PHE A 78 -2.78 -11.66 -7.80
N TYR A 79 -2.35 -11.29 -6.59
CA TYR A 79 -1.27 -10.34 -6.38
C TYR A 79 0.04 -10.79 -7.05
N TYR A 80 0.36 -12.07 -6.95
CA TYR A 80 1.62 -12.67 -7.42
C TYR A 80 1.62 -13.06 -8.91
N LEU A 81 0.54 -12.80 -9.66
CA LEU A 81 0.53 -13.06 -11.10
C LEU A 81 1.34 -12.01 -11.86
N LEU A 82 2.56 -12.35 -12.31
CA LEU A 82 3.49 -11.41 -13.00
C LEU A 82 3.00 -10.89 -14.35
N GLN A 83 1.99 -11.52 -14.94
CA GLN A 83 1.48 -11.18 -16.28
C GLN A 83 0.81 -9.81 -16.39
N TRP A 84 0.44 -9.16 -15.27
CA TRP A 84 -0.27 -7.88 -15.27
C TRP A 84 0.45 -6.81 -14.44
N PRO A 85 0.49 -5.57 -14.95
CA PRO A 85 0.91 -4.40 -14.19
C PRO A 85 0.14 -4.27 -12.87
N LEU A 86 0.81 -3.75 -11.84
CA LEU A 86 0.19 -3.54 -10.52
C LEU A 86 -0.98 -2.55 -10.63
N SER A 87 -0.84 -1.54 -11.50
CA SER A 87 -1.88 -0.55 -11.79
C SER A 87 -3.17 -1.18 -12.34
N VAL A 88 -3.06 -2.15 -13.24
CA VAL A 88 -4.22 -2.84 -13.82
C VAL A 88 -4.89 -3.73 -12.77
N LYS A 89 -4.11 -4.42 -11.93
CA LYS A 89 -4.66 -5.18 -10.78
C LYS A 89 -5.43 -4.29 -9.83
N ALA A 90 -4.89 -3.10 -9.50
CA ALA A 90 -5.55 -2.13 -8.65
C ALA A 90 -6.88 -1.64 -9.26
N LEU A 91 -6.93 -1.42 -10.58
CA LEU A 91 -8.16 -0.99 -11.26
C LEU A 91 -9.27 -2.05 -11.18
N TRP A 92 -8.94 -3.33 -11.34
CA TRP A 92 -9.89 -4.43 -11.19
C TRP A 92 -10.44 -4.54 -9.76
N LEU A 93 -9.58 -4.42 -8.76
CA LEU A 93 -9.98 -4.45 -7.35
C LEU A 93 -10.83 -3.21 -6.98
N LEU A 94 -10.45 -2.04 -7.48
CA LEU A 94 -11.23 -0.81 -7.27
C LEU A 94 -12.58 -0.88 -7.96
N GLY A 95 -12.64 -1.37 -9.21
CA GLY A 95 -13.89 -1.55 -9.94
C GLY A 95 -14.85 -2.53 -9.25
N SER A 96 -14.35 -3.69 -8.84
CA SER A 96 -15.14 -4.67 -8.08
C SER A 96 -15.61 -4.12 -6.73
N GLY A 97 -14.73 -3.45 -5.99
CA GLY A 97 -15.07 -2.78 -4.73
C GLY A 97 -16.10 -1.66 -4.90
N ALA A 98 -15.99 -0.86 -5.96
CA ALA A 98 -16.94 0.20 -6.28
C ALA A 98 -18.32 -0.35 -6.64
N VAL A 99 -18.39 -1.45 -7.40
CA VAL A 99 -19.66 -2.15 -7.71
C VAL A 99 -20.32 -2.64 -6.42
N LEU A 100 -19.55 -3.28 -5.53
CA LEU A 100 -20.07 -3.76 -4.24
C LEU A 100 -20.49 -2.61 -3.32
N ALA A 101 -19.73 -1.50 -3.30
CA ALA A 101 -20.06 -0.32 -2.50
C ALA A 101 -21.31 0.40 -3.03
N ALA A 102 -21.43 0.58 -4.35
CA ALA A 102 -22.62 1.16 -4.98
C ALA A 102 -23.86 0.31 -4.70
N LEU A 103 -23.71 -1.01 -4.72
CA LEU A 103 -24.78 -1.93 -4.36
C LEU A 103 -25.15 -1.85 -2.87
N ALA A 104 -24.16 -1.83 -1.97
CA ALA A 104 -24.41 -1.66 -0.53
C ALA A 104 -25.09 -0.32 -0.22
N TRP A 105 -24.66 0.74 -0.91
CA TRP A 105 -25.27 2.07 -0.84
C TRP A 105 -26.70 2.04 -1.35
N TRP A 106 -26.95 1.44 -2.52
CA TRP A 106 -28.29 1.24 -3.05
C TRP A 106 -29.17 0.48 -2.05
N MET A 107 -28.69 -0.63 -1.48
CA MET A 107 -29.43 -1.38 -0.47
C MET A 107 -29.70 -0.58 0.80
N HIS A 108 -28.82 0.34 1.18
CA HIS A 108 -29.08 1.23 2.30
C HIS A 108 -30.13 2.29 1.95
N LEU A 109 -30.17 2.76 0.69
CA LEU A 109 -31.16 3.74 0.22
C LEU A 109 -32.54 3.13 -0.06
N THR A 110 -32.59 1.91 -0.57
CA THR A 110 -33.84 1.18 -0.86
C THR A 110 -34.20 0.17 0.23
N GLY A 111 -33.33 0.03 1.22
CA GLY A 111 -33.58 -0.77 2.41
C GLY A 111 -34.78 -0.16 3.13
N PRO A 112 -35.70 -0.97 3.65
CA PRO A 112 -36.82 -0.45 4.41
C PRO A 112 -36.27 0.18 5.69
N ASP A 113 -36.02 1.49 5.65
CA ASP A 113 -35.92 2.34 6.82
C ASP A 113 -37.28 2.29 7.54
N GLY A 114 -37.43 1.29 8.42
CA GLY A 114 -38.01 1.48 9.74
C GLY A 114 -39.48 1.88 9.88
N GLN A 115 -40.35 1.81 8.86
CA GLN A 115 -41.81 1.93 9.02
C GLN A 115 -42.58 1.00 8.08
N GLY A 116 -42.52 -0.31 8.33
CA GLY A 116 -43.55 -1.22 7.83
C GLY A 116 -44.86 -1.02 8.60
N PRO A 117 -46.05 -1.18 7.97
CA PRO A 117 -47.32 -1.13 8.69
C PRO A 117 -47.29 -2.20 9.77
N ARG A 118 -47.36 -1.77 11.03
CA ARG A 118 -47.50 -2.66 12.18
C ARG A 118 -48.77 -3.48 11.97
N SER A 119 -48.62 -4.76 11.62
CA SER A 119 -49.69 -5.74 11.81
C SER A 119 -50.09 -5.68 13.27
N ALA A 120 -51.33 -5.26 13.51
CA ALA A 120 -51.94 -5.16 14.81
C ALA A 120 -52.09 -6.56 15.43
N ILE A 121 -51.08 -6.99 16.17
CA ILE A 121 -51.25 -7.92 17.29
C ILE A 121 -50.35 -7.41 18.42
N THR A 122 -50.98 -6.83 19.44
CA THR A 122 -50.36 -6.35 20.67
C THR A 122 -50.08 -7.54 21.60
N PRO A 123 -48.84 -7.73 22.06
CA PRO A 123 -48.57 -8.14 23.45
C PRO A 123 -47.86 -6.99 24.22
N PRO A 124 -47.96 -6.95 25.56
CA PRO A 124 -47.74 -5.73 26.33
C PRO A 124 -46.28 -5.25 26.27
N ALA A 125 -46.16 -3.93 26.25
CA ALA A 125 -44.94 -3.16 26.12
C ALA A 125 -43.91 -3.51 27.20
N ARG A 126 -42.86 -4.25 26.81
CA ARG A 126 -41.55 -4.11 27.44
C ARG A 126 -40.92 -2.87 26.82
N ALA A 127 -40.86 -1.77 27.58
CA ALA A 127 -40.33 -0.49 27.15
C ALA A 127 -39.02 -0.67 26.35
N ALA A 128 -39.10 -0.46 25.04
CA ALA A 128 -37.93 -0.34 24.19
C ALA A 128 -37.18 0.90 24.68
N ARG A 129 -36.07 0.69 25.40
CA ARG A 129 -35.17 1.79 25.76
C ARG A 129 -34.76 2.48 24.45
N PRO A 130 -34.96 3.80 24.29
CA PRO A 130 -34.42 4.49 23.14
C PRO A 130 -32.91 4.25 23.13
N ALA A 131 -32.37 3.75 22.02
CA ALA A 131 -30.92 3.65 21.85
C ALA A 131 -30.33 5.04 22.15
N PRO A 132 -29.35 5.16 23.06
CA PRO A 132 -28.96 6.45 23.61
C PRO A 132 -28.43 7.33 22.49
N GLN A 133 -29.14 8.41 22.14
CA GLN A 133 -28.69 9.43 21.18
C GLN A 133 -27.32 10.00 21.57
N ALA A 134 -27.00 10.00 22.88
CA ALA A 134 -25.69 10.33 23.42
C ALA A 134 -24.55 9.42 22.90
N ALA A 135 -24.82 8.14 22.60
CA ALA A 135 -23.81 7.23 22.04
C ALA A 135 -23.48 7.58 20.57
N ARG A 136 -24.46 8.07 19.79
CA ARG A 136 -24.24 8.56 18.42
C ARG A 136 -23.45 9.87 18.40
N GLY A 137 -23.73 10.80 19.33
CA GLY A 137 -22.96 12.04 19.49
C GLY A 137 -21.51 11.81 19.91
N ARG A 138 -21.29 10.88 20.86
CA ARG A 138 -19.94 10.46 21.28
C ARG A 138 -19.18 9.74 20.15
N ALA A 139 -19.85 8.87 19.39
CA ALA A 139 -19.26 8.22 18.23
C ALA A 139 -18.87 9.24 17.14
N GLY A 140 -19.73 10.22 16.85
CA GLY A 140 -19.41 11.31 15.90
C GLY A 140 -18.24 12.18 16.37
N ALA A 141 -18.20 12.54 17.65
CA ALA A 141 -17.08 13.30 18.23
C ALA A 141 -15.76 12.53 18.18
N LEU A 142 -15.78 11.21 18.45
CA LEU A 142 -14.61 10.34 18.32
C LEU A 142 -14.12 10.27 16.86
N VAL A 143 -15.03 10.07 15.90
CA VAL A 143 -14.69 10.06 14.47
C VAL A 143 -14.06 11.39 14.05
N LEU A 144 -14.63 12.53 14.47
CA LEU A 144 -14.07 13.85 14.17
C LEU A 144 -12.71 14.06 14.83
N ALA A 145 -12.55 13.67 16.09
CA ALA A 145 -11.27 13.77 16.81
C ALA A 145 -10.19 12.93 16.14
N THR A 146 -10.50 11.69 15.75
CA THR A 146 -9.58 10.83 14.99
C THR A 146 -9.23 11.46 13.65
N LEU A 147 -10.21 11.97 12.90
CA LEU A 147 -9.98 12.65 11.62
C LEU A 147 -9.03 13.83 11.78
N LEU A 148 -9.27 14.71 12.76
CA LEU A 148 -8.42 15.87 13.03
C LEU A 148 -7.01 15.46 13.47
N ALA A 149 -6.89 14.44 14.32
CA ALA A 149 -5.59 13.91 14.74
C ALA A 149 -4.80 13.34 13.56
N THR A 150 -5.45 12.57 12.68
CA THR A 150 -4.84 12.05 11.45
C THR A 150 -4.40 13.18 10.52
N LEU A 151 -5.26 14.18 10.30
CA LEU A 151 -4.93 15.36 9.50
C LEU A 151 -3.73 16.11 10.07
N ALA A 152 -3.70 16.36 11.39
CA ALA A 152 -2.60 17.05 12.03
C ALA A 152 -1.28 16.28 11.90
N LEU A 153 -1.28 14.96 12.14
CA LEU A 153 -0.09 14.12 12.03
C LEU A 153 0.46 14.09 10.60
N VAL A 154 -0.41 13.87 9.61
CA VAL A 154 -0.02 13.81 8.20
C VAL A 154 0.49 15.17 7.71
N ASN A 155 -0.25 16.25 7.96
CA ASN A 155 0.15 17.58 7.52
C ASN A 155 1.40 18.10 8.24
N GLY A 156 1.60 17.76 9.51
CA GLY A 156 2.84 18.05 10.22
C GLY A 156 4.04 17.36 9.56
N GLY A 157 3.88 16.09 9.17
CA GLY A 157 4.91 15.34 8.43
C GLY A 157 5.18 15.87 7.03
N ILE A 158 4.18 16.44 6.35
CA ILE A 158 4.34 17.13 5.06
C ILE A 158 5.12 18.42 5.26
N TRP A 159 4.70 19.28 6.20
CA TRP A 159 5.35 20.54 6.49
C TRP A 159 6.85 20.38 6.82
N GLN A 160 7.20 19.34 7.59
CA GLN A 160 8.59 19.06 7.93
C GLN A 160 9.43 18.70 6.68
N LYS A 161 8.88 17.90 5.75
CA LYS A 161 9.58 17.53 4.51
C LYS A 161 9.67 18.69 3.54
N GLU A 162 8.60 19.47 3.37
CA GLU A 162 8.60 20.69 2.55
C GLU A 162 9.65 21.70 3.06
N ARG A 163 9.73 21.87 4.38
CA ARG A 163 10.77 22.71 4.99
C ARG A 163 12.17 22.19 4.67
N LEU A 164 12.40 20.88 4.75
CA LEU A 164 13.67 20.26 4.40
C LEU A 164 14.00 20.47 2.91
N ILE A 165 13.01 20.32 2.01
CA ILE A 165 13.18 20.54 0.56
C ILE A 165 13.53 22.00 0.26
N GLY A 166 12.80 22.94 0.87
CA GLY A 166 12.95 24.38 0.60
C GLY A 166 14.14 25.05 1.28
N GLN A 167 14.49 24.63 2.50
CA GLN A 167 15.57 25.24 3.30
C GLN A 167 16.87 24.43 3.28
N GLY A 168 16.82 23.17 2.85
CA GLY A 168 17.99 22.29 2.78
C GLY A 168 18.96 22.70 1.69
N GLN A 169 20.25 22.63 2.00
CA GLN A 169 21.32 22.86 1.05
C GLN A 169 21.34 21.74 -0.01
N PRO A 170 21.39 22.07 -1.32
CA PRO A 170 21.51 21.07 -2.37
C PRO A 170 22.90 20.42 -2.36
N VAL A 171 22.90 19.09 -2.38
CA VAL A 171 24.10 18.25 -2.37
C VAL A 171 23.92 17.15 -3.42
N PHE A 172 24.83 17.07 -4.40
CA PHE A 172 24.82 16.01 -5.40
C PHE A 172 25.76 14.89 -4.98
N VAL A 173 25.30 13.64 -5.03
CA VAL A 173 26.14 12.48 -4.71
C VAL A 173 26.10 11.48 -5.87
N GLU A 174 27.26 11.00 -6.28
CA GLU A 174 27.39 10.02 -7.37
C GLU A 174 26.80 8.65 -6.97
N LEU A 175 26.01 8.08 -7.87
CA LEU A 175 25.48 6.73 -7.72
C LEU A 175 26.58 5.70 -8.06
N ALA A 176 26.76 4.72 -7.18
CA ALA A 176 27.50 3.50 -7.48
C ALA A 176 26.76 2.66 -8.54
N PRO A 177 27.41 1.69 -9.22
CA PRO A 177 26.73 0.81 -10.18
C PRO A 177 25.45 0.23 -9.59
N VAL A 178 24.33 0.50 -10.27
CA VAL A 178 22.98 0.23 -9.79
C VAL A 178 22.38 -0.93 -10.56
N ASP A 179 21.76 -1.87 -9.85
CA ASP A 179 20.85 -2.85 -10.44
C ASP A 179 19.43 -2.28 -10.58
N PRO A 180 18.86 -2.24 -11.79
CA PRO A 180 17.66 -1.44 -12.05
C PRO A 180 16.31 -2.04 -11.61
N ARG A 181 16.20 -3.22 -10.97
CA ARG A 181 14.88 -3.90 -10.92
C ARG A 181 14.49 -4.69 -9.67
N SER A 182 13.21 -4.50 -9.29
CA SER A 182 12.33 -5.53 -8.72
C SER A 182 10.99 -5.47 -9.44
N LEU A 183 10.49 -6.62 -9.89
CA LEU A 183 9.30 -6.73 -10.74
C LEU A 183 7.98 -6.84 -9.95
N MET A 184 8.03 -7.13 -8.65
CA MET A 184 6.84 -7.61 -7.91
C MET A 184 6.11 -6.56 -7.08
N GLN A 185 6.73 -5.40 -6.80
CA GLN A 185 6.18 -4.36 -5.93
C GLN A 185 5.94 -3.02 -6.65
N GLY A 186 6.08 -3.02 -7.99
CA GLY A 186 6.20 -1.82 -8.81
C GLY A 186 7.64 -1.57 -9.22
N ASP A 187 7.83 -0.77 -10.28
CA ASP A 187 9.17 -0.46 -10.76
C ASP A 187 9.88 0.47 -9.79
N TYR A 188 11.02 0.02 -9.29
CA TYR A 188 11.97 0.85 -8.55
C TYR A 188 13.38 0.53 -8.97
N MET A 189 14.25 1.52 -8.82
CA MET A 189 15.68 1.40 -9.05
C MET A 189 16.38 1.37 -7.70
N ARG A 190 17.22 0.36 -7.46
CA ARG A 190 18.05 0.35 -6.25
C ARG A 190 19.04 1.51 -6.34
N LEU A 191 19.31 2.17 -5.23
CA LEU A 191 20.30 3.23 -5.18
C LEU A 191 21.49 2.74 -4.36
N GLY A 192 22.68 2.88 -4.93
CA GLY A 192 23.94 2.69 -4.23
C GLY A 192 24.69 4.00 -4.18
N PHE A 193 25.26 4.34 -3.02
CA PHE A 193 26.15 5.50 -2.88
C PHE A 193 27.48 5.02 -2.31
N ARG A 194 28.59 5.63 -2.76
CA ARG A 194 29.90 5.34 -2.19
C ARG A 194 29.96 5.88 -0.76
N LEU A 195 30.05 4.98 0.22
CA LEU A 195 30.21 5.30 1.63
C LEU A 195 31.66 5.03 2.06
N PRO A 196 32.17 5.70 3.12
CA PRO A 196 33.52 5.49 3.60
C PRO A 196 33.71 4.08 4.17
N ASP A 197 34.94 3.58 4.07
CA ASP A 197 35.33 2.30 4.67
C ASP A 197 35.06 2.33 6.19
N GLY A 198 34.38 1.29 6.68
CA GLY A 198 34.01 1.16 8.10
C GLY A 198 32.53 1.35 8.39
N VAL A 199 31.75 2.00 7.50
CA VAL A 199 30.29 2.09 7.67
C VAL A 199 29.63 0.70 7.70
N SER A 200 30.08 -0.23 6.86
CA SER A 200 29.56 -1.60 6.81
C SER A 200 29.85 -2.42 8.08
N LYS A 201 30.77 -1.96 8.93
CA LYS A 201 31.09 -2.61 10.23
C LYS A 201 30.23 -2.09 11.37
N LEU A 202 29.50 -0.98 11.17
CA LEU A 202 28.60 -0.43 12.17
C LEU A 202 27.33 -1.27 12.22
N ASP A 203 26.90 -1.61 13.43
CA ASP A 203 25.66 -2.35 13.64
C ASP A 203 24.44 -1.51 13.17
N PRO A 204 23.65 -1.98 12.20
CA PRO A 204 22.44 -1.29 11.73
C PRO A 204 21.33 -1.19 12.78
N SER A 205 21.41 -1.95 13.88
CA SER A 205 20.44 -1.96 14.97
C SER A 205 20.69 -0.87 16.03
N LEU A 206 21.75 -0.07 15.88
CA LEU A 206 22.05 1.04 16.79
C LEU A 206 20.86 2.01 16.89
N ALA A 207 20.46 2.33 18.12
CA ALA A 207 19.41 3.32 18.40
C ALA A 207 19.79 4.71 17.87
N THR A 208 21.09 5.05 17.92
CA THR A 208 21.62 6.30 17.41
C THR A 208 22.10 6.12 15.97
N ARG A 209 21.51 6.87 15.05
CA ARG A 209 21.90 6.85 13.64
C ARG A 209 23.28 7.49 13.46
N PRO A 210 24.27 6.78 12.90
CA PRO A 210 25.57 7.36 12.60
C PRO A 210 25.43 8.44 11.53
N GLN A 211 26.31 9.43 11.61
CA GLN A 211 26.40 10.50 10.61
C GLN A 211 27.65 10.32 9.77
N VAL A 212 27.57 10.69 8.50
CA VAL A 212 28.69 10.70 7.57
C VAL A 212 28.94 12.13 7.11
N VAL A 213 30.20 12.50 6.97
CA VAL A 213 30.62 13.80 6.45
C VAL A 213 30.79 13.70 4.94
N LEU A 214 29.99 14.48 4.23
CA LEU A 214 30.09 14.70 2.80
C LEU A 214 30.94 15.95 2.57
N ARG A 215 31.98 15.86 1.74
CA ARG A 215 32.78 17.00 1.30
C ARG A 215 32.45 17.33 -0.13
N ARG A 216 32.11 18.59 -0.41
CA ARG A 216 31.85 19.08 -1.76
C ARG A 216 33.15 19.10 -2.57
N GLY A 217 33.17 18.41 -3.71
CA GLY A 217 34.28 18.44 -4.67
C GLY A 217 34.29 19.74 -5.49
N ALA A 218 35.41 19.99 -6.17
CA ALA A 218 35.57 21.16 -7.07
C ALA A 218 34.60 21.12 -8.26
N ASP A 219 34.17 19.93 -8.64
CA ASP A 219 33.16 19.72 -9.65
C ASP A 219 31.75 19.98 -9.10
N GLY A 220 31.54 20.16 -7.79
CA GLY A 220 30.22 20.34 -7.17
C GLY A 220 29.53 19.05 -6.77
N VAL A 221 30.16 17.89 -6.97
CA VAL A 221 29.69 16.59 -6.48
C VAL A 221 30.31 16.33 -5.12
N SER A 222 29.48 15.97 -4.15
CA SER A 222 29.92 15.66 -2.80
C SER A 222 30.25 14.18 -2.68
N GLN A 223 31.39 13.91 -2.05
CA GLN A 223 31.85 12.55 -1.75
C GLN A 223 31.81 12.32 -0.25
N ALA A 224 31.39 11.12 0.15
CA ALA A 224 31.44 10.72 1.54
C ALA A 224 32.88 10.42 1.94
N VAL A 225 33.42 11.17 2.90
CA VAL A 225 34.85 11.11 3.25
C VAL A 225 35.09 10.32 4.53
N ARG A 226 34.23 10.49 5.54
CA ARG A 226 34.40 9.86 6.86
C ARG A 226 33.09 9.73 7.63
N VAL A 227 33.06 8.82 8.60
CA VAL A 227 32.03 8.79 9.65
C VAL A 227 32.29 9.94 10.63
N ARG A 228 31.25 10.68 11.00
CA ARG A 228 31.35 11.82 11.91
C ARG A 228 31.57 11.33 13.35
N THR A 229 32.61 11.84 13.99
CA THR A 229 32.82 11.68 15.44
C THR A 229 32.16 12.84 16.19
N PRO A 230 31.46 12.59 17.33
CA PRO A 230 30.92 13.65 18.16
C PRO A 230 31.98 14.69 18.55
N GLY A 231 31.66 15.98 18.42
CA GLY A 231 32.57 17.08 18.77
C GLY A 231 33.56 17.51 17.68
N GLN A 232 33.62 16.83 16.54
CA GLN A 232 34.46 17.26 15.43
C GLN A 232 33.83 18.45 14.67
N ALA A 233 34.61 19.51 14.46
CA ALA A 233 34.20 20.65 13.65
C ALA A 233 34.11 20.25 12.16
N LEU A 234 33.08 20.78 11.49
CA LEU A 234 32.90 20.66 10.04
C LEU A 234 33.57 21.86 9.36
N SER A 235 34.28 21.62 8.27
CA SER A 235 34.80 22.69 7.41
C SER A 235 33.67 23.34 6.60
N ALA A 236 33.91 24.52 6.01
CA ALA A 236 32.91 25.23 5.21
C ALA A 236 32.38 24.41 3.99
N ASP A 237 33.21 23.52 3.45
CA ASP A 237 32.87 22.64 2.33
C ASP A 237 32.33 21.26 2.76
N GLU A 238 32.11 21.07 4.06
CA GLU A 238 31.69 19.80 4.65
C GLU A 238 30.27 19.88 5.23
N VAL A 239 29.47 18.87 4.94
CA VAL A 239 28.10 18.73 5.45
C VAL A 239 27.93 17.36 6.08
N SER A 240 27.34 17.28 7.26
CA SER A 240 27.00 16.01 7.89
C SER A 240 25.64 15.51 7.40
N VAL A 241 25.52 14.21 7.11
CA VAL A 241 24.27 13.54 6.77
C VAL A 241 24.05 12.34 7.67
N GLN A 242 22.86 12.22 8.24
CA GLN A 242 22.44 11.04 9.01
C GLN A 242 22.18 9.86 8.08
N LEU A 243 22.77 8.69 8.39
CA LEU A 243 22.49 7.46 7.67
C LEU A 243 21.13 6.88 8.07
N ALA A 244 20.52 6.14 7.16
CA ALA A 244 19.30 5.39 7.41
C ALA A 244 19.60 3.88 7.39
N PRO A 245 18.94 3.09 8.26
CA PRO A 245 19.02 1.64 8.16
C PRO A 245 18.13 1.15 7.01
N ALA A 246 18.68 0.34 6.11
CA ALA A 246 17.94 -0.32 5.03
C ALA A 246 18.48 -1.73 4.80
N ALA A 247 17.60 -2.72 4.76
CA ALA A 247 17.93 -4.13 4.52
C ALA A 247 19.11 -4.69 5.35
N GLY A 248 19.25 -4.26 6.61
CA GLY A 248 20.35 -4.69 7.49
C GLY A 248 21.69 -4.05 7.17
N GLN A 249 21.71 -2.89 6.51
CA GLN A 249 22.89 -2.09 6.21
C GLN A 249 22.61 -0.60 6.44
N TRP A 250 23.66 0.20 6.58
CA TRP A 250 23.56 1.65 6.59
C TRP A 250 23.62 2.21 5.18
N VAL A 251 22.66 3.04 4.81
CA VAL A 251 22.59 3.69 3.50
C VAL A 251 22.49 5.20 3.62
N LEU A 252 22.86 5.90 2.55
CA LEU A 252 22.77 7.35 2.48
C LEU A 252 21.31 7.76 2.24
N VAL A 253 20.56 7.98 3.32
CA VAL A 253 19.13 8.37 3.37
C VAL A 253 18.15 7.31 2.84
N THR A 254 18.39 6.75 1.65
CA THR A 254 17.54 5.74 1.01
C THR A 254 18.34 4.82 0.08
N ASP A 255 17.85 3.61 -0.14
CA ASP A 255 18.40 2.56 -1.00
C ASP A 255 17.56 2.31 -2.26
N ALA A 256 16.50 3.09 -2.50
CA ALA A 256 15.60 2.89 -3.63
C ALA A 256 14.95 4.19 -4.13
N TRP A 257 14.74 4.27 -5.45
CA TRP A 257 13.92 5.28 -6.10
C TRP A 257 12.71 4.60 -6.74
N TYR A 258 11.51 4.94 -6.29
CA TYR A 258 10.26 4.40 -6.80
C TYR A 258 9.69 5.28 -7.89
N PHE A 259 9.25 4.68 -9.00
CA PHE A 259 8.68 5.40 -10.13
C PHE A 259 7.52 4.62 -10.74
N ARG A 260 6.85 5.24 -11.72
CA ARG A 260 5.71 4.59 -12.37
C ARG A 260 6.20 3.43 -13.22
N GLU A 261 5.45 2.35 -13.20
CA GLU A 261 5.70 1.16 -14.03
C GLU A 261 5.83 1.54 -15.52
N GLY A 262 6.89 1.05 -16.16
CA GLY A 262 7.24 1.34 -17.56
C GLY A 262 8.26 2.47 -17.77
N GLU A 263 8.69 3.16 -16.71
CA GLU A 263 9.66 4.28 -16.82
C GLU A 263 11.11 3.87 -16.49
N ALA A 264 11.39 2.58 -16.35
CA ALA A 264 12.71 2.10 -15.91
C ALA A 264 13.86 2.56 -16.80
N GLU A 265 13.68 2.55 -18.13
CA GLU A 265 14.71 2.99 -19.08
C GLU A 265 15.03 4.48 -18.93
N ARG A 266 14.02 5.30 -18.58
CA ARG A 266 14.20 6.73 -18.34
C ARG A 266 15.10 6.99 -17.13
N TRP A 267 14.88 6.24 -16.05
CA TRP A 267 15.65 6.40 -14.81
C TRP A 267 17.01 5.70 -14.85
N ALA A 268 17.23 4.75 -15.77
CA ALA A 268 18.51 4.08 -15.95
C ALA A 268 19.67 5.02 -16.35
N ALA A 269 19.36 6.21 -16.87
CA ALA A 269 20.35 7.24 -17.18
C ALA A 269 20.88 8.01 -15.94
N ALA A 270 20.31 7.77 -14.75
CA ALA A 270 20.70 8.46 -13.53
C ALA A 270 22.16 8.20 -13.14
N ARG A 271 22.89 9.27 -12.85
CA ARG A 271 24.28 9.24 -12.39
C ARG A 271 24.51 9.92 -11.05
N TYR A 272 23.69 10.91 -10.70
CA TYR A 272 23.78 11.58 -9.40
C TYR A 272 22.41 11.70 -8.73
N GLY A 273 22.41 11.56 -7.41
CA GLY A 273 21.26 11.85 -6.56
C GLY A 273 21.34 13.28 -6.05
N GLU A 274 20.26 14.04 -6.19
CA GLU A 274 20.11 15.36 -5.60
C GLU A 274 19.52 15.22 -4.19
N PHE A 275 20.30 15.59 -3.19
CA PHE A 275 19.90 15.62 -1.80
C PHE A 275 19.69 17.04 -1.31
N ARG A 276 18.74 17.20 -0.40
CA ARG A 276 18.57 18.41 0.42
C ARG A 276 19.00 18.08 1.83
N VAL A 277 19.97 18.81 2.36
CA VAL A 277 20.56 18.55 3.67
C VAL A 277 20.38 19.75 4.59
N MET A 278 19.90 19.49 5.81
CA MET A 278 19.72 20.48 6.86
C MET A 278 20.95 20.56 7.78
N PRO A 279 21.16 21.67 8.51
CA PRO A 279 22.30 21.82 9.43
C PRO A 279 22.35 20.78 10.57
N ASP A 280 21.22 20.17 10.91
CA ASP A 280 21.10 19.09 11.90
C ASP A 280 21.48 17.70 11.33
N GLY A 281 21.81 17.64 10.04
CA GLY A 281 22.16 16.43 9.30
C GLY A 281 20.98 15.62 8.80
N GLN A 282 19.74 16.08 8.96
CA GLN A 282 18.61 15.48 8.24
C GLN A 282 18.80 15.72 6.74
N ALA A 283 18.54 14.68 5.95
CA ALA A 283 18.64 14.76 4.51
C ALA A 283 17.49 14.02 3.82
N LEU A 284 17.17 14.47 2.62
CA LEU A 284 16.15 13.87 1.75
C LEU A 284 16.66 13.83 0.32
N LEU A 285 16.52 12.68 -0.34
CA LEU A 285 16.70 12.57 -1.77
C LEU A 285 15.47 13.18 -2.46
N VAL A 286 15.68 14.24 -3.25
CA VAL A 286 14.60 14.98 -3.94
C VAL A 286 14.51 14.67 -5.42
N GLY A 287 15.59 14.17 -6.03
CA GLY A 287 15.60 13.85 -7.45
C GLY A 287 16.85 13.09 -7.89
N LEU A 288 16.80 12.61 -9.12
CA LEU A 288 17.92 12.00 -9.81
C LEU A 288 18.28 12.82 -11.04
N THR A 289 19.58 12.90 -11.32
CA THR A 289 20.10 13.66 -12.45
C THR A 289 20.98 12.79 -13.34
N ASP A 290 21.00 13.13 -14.62
CA ASP A 290 21.84 12.48 -15.62
C ASP A 290 23.34 12.86 -15.46
N GLY A 291 24.20 12.36 -16.35
CA GLY A 291 25.62 12.70 -16.36
C GLY A 291 25.93 14.20 -16.56
N GLN A 292 24.98 14.98 -17.09
CA GLN A 292 25.09 16.43 -17.26
C GLN A 292 24.45 17.21 -16.10
N ARG A 293 24.01 16.50 -15.04
CA ARG A 293 23.31 17.05 -13.87
C ARG A 293 21.99 17.70 -14.19
N ARG A 294 21.35 17.28 -15.28
CA ARG A 294 19.98 17.69 -15.60
C ARG A 294 19.02 16.79 -14.85
N PRO A 295 17.98 17.36 -14.20
CA PRO A 295 16.98 16.56 -13.52
C PRO A 295 16.24 15.67 -14.52
N ILE A 296 16.18 14.38 -14.24
CA ILE A 296 15.36 13.43 -15.00
C ILE A 296 13.91 13.64 -14.53
N ARG A 297 13.01 13.95 -15.48
CA ARG A 297 11.58 14.23 -15.22
C ARG A 297 10.70 13.26 -16.00
#